data_AF-X1FWD6-F1
#
_entry.id   AF-X1FWD6-F1
#
_cell.length_a   1.000
_cell.length_b   1.000
_cell.length_c   1.000
_cell.angle_alpha   90.00
_cell.angle_beta   90.00
_cell.angle_gamma   90.00
#
_symmetry.space_group_name_H-M   'P 1'
#
loop_
_entity.id
_entity.type
_entity.pdbx_description
1 polymer ?
#
loop_
_entity_poly.entity_id
_entity_poly.type
_entity_poly.pdbx_seq_one_letter_code
_entity_poly.pdbx_strand_id
1 'polypeptide(L)'
;RFMNLVFNCRFVITDSGGIQEETTYLNIPCLTIRPNTERPVTISQGTNQLCEVKDLEDKAEAILSGSVPKGSKIELWDGKTADRIVEFLRNLSQQPLVKDENQTGLT
;
A
#
# COMPACT_ATOMS: atom_id res chain seq x y z
N ARG A 1 6.59 -0.48 -18.58
CA ARG A 1 6.83 0.90 -19.07
C ARG A 1 6.57 1.93 -17.98
N PHE A 2 5.37 1.95 -17.37
CA PHE A 2 5.02 2.86 -16.27
C PHE A 2 5.96 2.77 -15.05
N MET A 3 6.10 1.57 -14.44
CA MET A 3 6.92 1.42 -13.23
C MET A 3 8.38 1.83 -13.42
N ASN A 4 8.94 1.65 -14.62
CA ASN A 4 10.31 2.08 -14.89
C ASN A 4 10.49 3.60 -14.69
N LEU A 5 9.45 4.40 -14.97
CA LEU A 5 9.50 5.85 -14.69
C LEU A 5 9.42 6.12 -13.19
N VAL A 6 8.56 5.39 -12.47
CA VAL A 6 8.43 5.50 -11.01
C VAL A 6 9.75 5.16 -10.33
N PHE A 7 10.39 4.04 -10.68
CA PHE A 7 11.67 3.62 -10.12
C PHE A 7 12.81 4.65 -10.29
N ASN A 8 12.74 5.49 -11.32
CA ASN A 8 13.81 6.43 -11.68
C ASN A 8 13.45 7.90 -11.38
N CYS A 9 12.30 8.17 -10.76
CA CYS A 9 11.93 9.52 -10.40
C CYS A 9 12.54 9.95 -9.06
N ARG A 10 12.51 11.26 -8.80
CA ARG A 10 12.85 11.81 -7.47
C ARG A 10 11.69 11.65 -6.49
N PHE A 11 10.47 11.81 -6.99
CA PHE A 11 9.22 11.64 -6.26
C PHE A 11 8.05 11.53 -7.24
N VAL A 12 6.88 11.20 -6.72
CA VAL A 12 5.64 11.09 -7.50
C VAL A 12 4.60 12.07 -6.98
N ILE A 13 3.85 12.69 -7.89
CA ILE A 13 2.59 13.39 -7.59
C ILE A 13 1.47 12.55 -8.19
N THR A 14 0.44 12.21 -7.41
CA THR A 14 -0.61 11.28 -7.86
C THR A 14 -1.95 11.48 -7.14
N ASP A 15 -3.03 10.94 -7.66
CA ASP A 15 -4.29 10.69 -6.97
C ASP A 15 -4.59 9.19 -6.79
N SER A 16 -3.71 8.32 -7.31
CA SER A 16 -3.91 6.87 -7.34
C SER A 16 -3.56 6.20 -6.02
N GLY A 17 -4.47 5.35 -5.51
CA GLY A 17 -4.26 4.54 -4.32
C GLY A 17 -3.15 3.50 -4.46
N GLY A 18 -3.02 2.86 -5.64
CA GLY A 18 -1.99 1.84 -5.86
C GLY A 18 -0.58 2.45 -5.85
N ILE A 19 -0.42 3.64 -6.41
CA ILE A 19 0.87 4.34 -6.44
C ILE A 19 1.34 4.73 -5.05
N GLN A 20 0.43 5.03 -4.12
CA GLN A 20 0.78 5.31 -2.72
C GLN A 20 1.47 4.09 -2.07
N GLU A 21 1.01 2.88 -2.37
CA GLU A 21 1.60 1.64 -1.86
C GLU A 21 2.92 1.33 -2.55
N GLU A 22 2.94 1.39 -3.88
CA GLU A 22 4.13 1.07 -4.68
C GLU A 22 5.30 2.01 -4.34
N THR A 23 5.05 3.32 -4.24
CA THR A 23 6.08 4.30 -3.87
C THR A 23 6.57 4.11 -2.43
N THR A 24 5.68 3.79 -1.50
CA THR A 24 6.04 3.46 -0.11
C THR A 24 6.91 2.21 -0.04
N TYR A 25 6.53 1.12 -0.74
CA TYR A 25 7.31 -0.11 -0.80
C TYR A 25 8.72 0.12 -1.38
N LEU A 26 8.83 1.01 -2.37
CA LEU A 26 10.09 1.36 -3.02
C LEU A 26 10.89 2.45 -2.30
N ASN A 27 10.36 2.99 -1.20
CA ASN A 27 10.93 4.12 -0.47
C ASN A 27 11.16 5.37 -1.36
N ILE A 28 10.18 5.67 -2.21
CA ILE A 28 10.14 6.84 -3.11
C ILE A 28 9.12 7.85 -2.53
N PRO A 29 9.47 9.13 -2.34
CA PRO A 29 8.53 10.14 -1.86
C PRO A 29 7.29 10.27 -2.76
N CYS A 30 6.13 10.47 -2.15
CA CYS A 30 4.85 10.59 -2.86
C CYS A 30 4.00 11.73 -2.29
N LEU A 31 3.47 12.58 -3.17
CA LEU A 31 2.48 13.62 -2.84
C LEU A 31 1.14 13.22 -3.45
N THR A 32 0.17 12.89 -2.60
CA THR A 32 -1.18 12.57 -3.03
C THR A 32 -2.06 13.82 -3.04
N ILE A 33 -2.59 14.20 -4.21
CA ILE A 33 -3.49 15.35 -4.37
C ILE A 33 -4.93 14.96 -4.04
N ARG A 34 -5.19 14.65 -2.77
CA ARG A 34 -6.52 14.30 -2.22
C ARG A 34 -6.65 14.82 -0.79
N PRO A 35 -7.86 15.12 -0.30
CA PRO A 35 -8.09 15.52 1.09
C PRO A 35 -8.00 14.34 2.08
N ASN A 36 -8.07 13.09 1.62
CA ASN A 36 -7.99 11.89 2.43
C ASN A 36 -7.47 10.69 1.62
N THR A 37 -7.12 9.61 2.30
CA THR A 37 -6.70 8.34 1.68
C THR A 37 -7.25 7.13 2.45
N GLU A 38 -7.60 6.08 1.72
CA GLU A 38 -7.89 4.75 2.22
C GLU A 38 -6.63 3.97 2.65
N ARG A 39 -5.44 4.57 2.48
CA ARG A 39 -4.13 3.95 2.76
C ARG A 39 -3.34 4.71 3.82
N PRO A 40 -3.87 4.89 5.05
CA PRO A 40 -3.25 5.73 6.08
C PRO A 40 -1.83 5.30 6.45
N VAL A 41 -1.52 4.00 6.33
CA VAL A 41 -0.17 3.46 6.60
C VAL A 41 0.90 4.06 5.69
N THR A 42 0.54 4.44 4.44
CA THR A 42 1.47 5.07 3.50
C THR A 42 1.91 6.45 3.97
N ILE A 43 1.12 7.10 4.84
CA ILE A 43 1.44 8.40 5.44
C ILE A 43 2.13 8.21 6.79
N SER A 44 1.57 7.37 7.66
CA SER A 44 2.05 7.24 9.04
C SER A 44 3.37 6.48 9.15
N GLN A 45 3.63 5.55 8.23
CA GLN A 45 4.85 4.73 8.21
C GLN A 45 5.59 4.76 6.88
N GLY A 46 4.91 5.16 5.81
CA GLY A 46 5.43 5.17 4.45
C GLY A 46 6.05 6.49 4.01
N THR A 47 6.03 6.72 2.70
CA THR A 47 6.64 7.89 2.04
C THR A 47 5.63 8.89 1.50
N ASN A 48 4.34 8.62 1.68
CA ASN A 48 3.26 9.41 1.13
C ASN A 48 2.89 10.59 2.03
N GLN A 49 2.49 11.70 1.42
CA GLN A 49 1.87 12.82 2.11
C GLN A 49 0.63 13.26 1.34
N LEU A 50 -0.45 13.57 2.05
CA LEU A 50 -1.53 14.34 1.44
C LEU A 50 -1.03 15.76 1.16
N CYS A 51 -1.46 16.29 0.03
CA CYS A 51 -1.02 17.59 -0.47
C CYS A 51 -2.21 18.30 -1.10
N GLU A 52 -2.53 19.50 -0.61
CA GLU A 52 -3.40 20.41 -1.34
C GLU A 52 -2.58 21.12 -2.43
N VAL A 53 -3.25 21.61 -3.48
CA VAL A 53 -2.59 22.33 -4.58
C VAL A 53 -1.78 23.52 -4.08
N LYS A 54 -2.28 24.21 -3.04
CA LYS A 54 -1.63 25.39 -2.45
C LYS A 54 -0.31 25.07 -1.75
N ASP A 55 -0.11 23.83 -1.28
CA ASP A 55 1.08 23.40 -0.53
C ASP A 55 2.09 22.66 -1.42
N LEU A 56 1.78 22.48 -2.70
CA LEU A 56 2.50 21.57 -3.59
C LEU A 56 3.94 22.03 -3.83
N GLU A 57 4.15 23.33 -4.03
CA GLU A 57 5.47 23.90 -4.28
C GLU A 57 6.40 23.69 -3.07
N ASP A 58 5.96 24.12 -1.89
CA ASP A 58 6.72 23.97 -0.63
C ASP A 58 7.06 22.50 -0.33
N LYS A 59 6.09 21.60 -0.51
CA LYS A 59 6.30 20.16 -0.28
C LYS A 59 7.24 19.54 -1.32
N ALA A 60 7.14 19.95 -2.58
CA ALA A 60 8.05 19.49 -3.62
C ALA A 60 9.48 19.97 -3.35
N GLU A 61 9.66 21.24 -2.95
CA GLU A 61 10.97 21.78 -2.60
C GLU A 61 11.58 21.04 -1.40
N ALA A 62 10.80 20.78 -0.34
CA ALA A 62 11.25 20.01 0.81
C ALA A 62 11.70 18.58 0.44
N ILE A 63 11.04 17.95 -0.53
CA ILE A 63 11.48 16.65 -1.06
C ILE A 63 12.80 16.78 -1.82
N LEU A 64 12.89 17.78 -2.72
CA LEU A 64 14.08 17.99 -3.56
C LEU A 64 15.31 18.40 -2.75
N SER A 65 15.12 19.10 -1.63
CA SER A 65 16.19 19.45 -0.68
C SER A 65 16.60 18.29 0.23
N GLY A 66 15.89 17.15 0.20
CA GLY A 66 16.16 15.99 1.05
C GLY A 66 15.67 16.16 2.50
N SER A 67 14.79 17.13 2.76
CA SER A 67 14.28 17.47 4.09
C SER A 67 13.09 16.60 4.53
N VAL A 68 12.78 15.53 3.80
CA VAL A 68 11.66 14.63 4.11
C VAL A 68 12.11 13.34 4.79
N PRO A 69 11.36 12.85 5.79
CA PRO A 69 11.61 11.56 6.40
C PRO A 69 11.56 10.43 5.37
N LYS A 70 12.45 9.45 5.51
CA LYS A 70 12.35 8.19 4.77
C LYS A 70 11.23 7.34 5.37
N GLY A 71 10.59 6.53 4.52
CA GLY A 71 9.64 5.53 4.98
C GLY A 71 10.33 4.54 5.92
N SER A 72 9.55 4.00 6.84
CA SER A 72 9.97 2.93 7.73
C SER A 72 9.61 1.56 7.15
N LYS A 73 10.17 0.49 7.73
CA LYS A 73 9.82 -0.87 7.33
C LYS A 73 8.41 -1.20 7.83
N ILE A 74 7.47 -1.33 6.91
CA ILE A 74 6.09 -1.75 7.22
C ILE A 74 6.02 -3.28 7.31
N GLU A 75 5.35 -3.79 8.33
CA GLU A 75 5.15 -5.22 8.53
C GLU A 75 4.38 -5.85 7.35
N LEU A 76 4.79 -7.05 6.93
CA LEU A 76 4.21 -7.81 5.79
C LEU A 76 4.35 -7.17 4.40
N TRP A 77 4.96 -5.99 4.28
CA TRP A 77 5.27 -5.35 2.99
C TRP A 77 6.59 -5.87 2.43
N ASP A 78 6.70 -7.20 2.30
CA ASP A 78 7.93 -7.90 1.93
C ASP A 78 7.85 -8.59 0.56
N GLY A 79 6.77 -8.34 -0.19
CA GLY A 79 6.54 -8.94 -1.50
C GLY A 79 6.10 -10.40 -1.48
N LYS A 80 5.85 -10.99 -0.30
CA LYS A 80 5.49 -12.42 -0.16
C LYS A 80 3.98 -12.68 -0.06
N THR A 81 3.14 -11.72 -0.48
CA THR A 81 1.68 -11.85 -0.41
C THR A 81 1.17 -13.08 -1.17
N ALA A 82 1.70 -13.32 -2.37
CA ALA A 82 1.27 -14.46 -3.20
C ALA A 82 1.54 -15.80 -2.50
N ASP A 83 2.74 -15.99 -1.94
CA ASP A 83 3.13 -17.23 -1.25
C ASP A 83 2.21 -17.50 -0.05
N ARG A 84 1.95 -16.48 0.78
CA ARG A 84 1.05 -16.58 1.93
C ARG A 84 -0.38 -16.95 1.52
N ILE A 85 -0.90 -16.34 0.44
CA ILE A 85 -2.25 -16.64 -0.05
C ILE A 85 -2.31 -18.08 -0.58
N VAL A 86 -1.31 -18.51 -1.36
CA VAL A 86 -1.26 -19.88 -1.88
C VAL A 86 -1.19 -20.89 -0.74
N GLU A 87 -0.37 -20.64 0.28
CA GLU A 87 -0.30 -21.47 1.48
C GLU A 87 -1.63 -21.53 2.22
N PHE A 88 -2.27 -20.37 2.43
CA PHE A 88 -3.59 -20.29 3.06
C PHE A 88 -4.66 -21.11 2.31
N LEU A 89 -4.72 -20.98 0.98
CA LEU A 89 -5.67 -21.74 0.15
C LEU A 89 -5.42 -23.25 0.19
N ARG A 90 -4.15 -23.68 0.19
CA ARG A 90 -3.79 -25.10 0.38
C ARG A 90 -4.28 -25.62 1.71
N ASN A 91 -4.08 -24.86 2.79
CA ASN A 91 -4.51 -25.25 4.13
C ASN A 91 -6.04 -25.37 4.23
N LEU A 92 -6.80 -24.49 3.57
CA LEU A 92 -8.27 -24.61 3.49
C LEU A 92 -8.70 -25.87 2.73
N SER A 93 -8.03 -26.21 1.62
CA SER A 93 -8.37 -27.39 0.82
C SER A 93 -8.13 -28.73 1.55
N GLN A 94 -7.31 -28.72 2.60
CA GLN A 94 -6.96 -29.90 3.40
C GLN A 94 -7.84 -30.05 4.65
N GLN A 95 -8.68 -29.06 4.96
CA GLN A 95 -9.63 -29.17 6.07
C GLN A 95 -10.83 -30.03 5.66
N PRO A 96 -11.27 -31.01 6.49
CA PRO A 96 -12.52 -31.71 6.26
C PRO A 96 -13.66 -30.70 6.21
N LEU A 97 -14.53 -30.80 5.19
CA LEU A 97 -15.79 -30.07 5.17
C LEU A 97 -16.55 -30.44 6.46
N VAL A 98 -16.75 -29.47 7.35
CA VAL A 98 -17.66 -29.65 8.49
C VAL A 98 -19.03 -29.99 7.90
N LYS A 99 -19.52 -31.20 8.17
CA LYS A 99 -20.90 -31.57 7.81
C LYS A 99 -21.81 -30.71 8.68
N ASP A 100 -22.68 -29.95 8.04
CA ASP A 100 -23.69 -29.15 8.71
C ASP A 100 -24.69 -30.10 9.39
N GLU A 101 -24.62 -30.25 10.72
CA GLU A 101 -25.46 -31.19 11.50
C GLU A 101 -26.91 -30.70 11.72
N ASN A 102 -27.35 -29.64 11.03
CA ASN A 102 -28.69 -29.06 11.21
C ASN A 102 -29.73 -29.42 10.12
N GLN A 103 -29.66 -30.62 9.54
CA GLN A 103 -30.73 -31.17 8.67
C GLN A 103 -31.27 -32.53 9.16
N THR A 104 -31.63 -32.66 10.44
CA THR A 104 -32.55 -33.71 10.87
C THR A 104 -33.50 -33.17 11.94
N GLY A 105 -34.73 -32.85 11.54
CA GLY A 105 -35.76 -32.45 12.50
C GLY A 105 -37.01 -31.85 11.89
N LEU A 106 -37.60 -32.49 10.88
CA LEU A 106 -39.01 -32.28 10.47
C LEU A 106 -39.51 -33.56 9.79
N THR A 107 -39.91 -34.52 10.65
CA THR A 107 -40.95 -35.53 10.37
C THR A 107 -41.95 -35.44 11.50
#